data_AF-A0A8J3M106-F1
#
_entry.id   AF-A0A8J3M106-F1
#
_cell.length_a   1.000
_cell.length_b   1.000
_cell.length_c   1.000
_cell.angle_alpha   90.00
_cell.angle_beta   90.00
_cell.angle_gamma   90.00
#
_symmetry.space_group_name_H-M   'P 1'
#
loop_
_entity.id
_entity.type
_entity.pdbx_description
1 polymer ?
#
loop_
_entity_poly.entity_id
_entity_poly.type
_entity_poly.pdbx_seq_one_letter_code
_entity_poly.pdbx_strand_id
1 'polypeptide(L)'
;MGEGHGHGHSGVDVAEHGGAVRAGADPHGATGLLSPAAVRNQVFTVVRLREGYDLAEVDRFLGQVETTLSRVLRDNEELRARQDQAEQNIQRAVMSPGDSAVRIVEIAQEAADRTMAMAQEEAHAILARAQEQAEAVESDALGRAALLQREARESHRDVLERRVEGLHAFVADLGARLREIVDTEIGRLHGLLDELPDPCGAPPILAQHAAADADGDRDGDTAPLMSGLAGGEQSHPGTNGRALG
;
A
#
# COMPACT_ATOMS: atom_id res chain seq x y z
N MET A 1 -13.87 5.26 35.60
CA MET A 1 -13.94 5.01 37.06
C MET A 1 -12.53 4.77 37.55
N GLY A 2 -12.03 5.64 38.41
CA GLY A 2 -10.64 5.72 38.83
C GLY A 2 -10.40 7.08 39.47
N GLU A 3 -11.04 7.30 40.62
CA GLU A 3 -10.88 8.48 41.47
C GLU A 3 -9.54 8.43 42.20
N GLY A 4 -8.89 9.59 42.31
CA GLY A 4 -7.68 9.80 43.10
C GLY A 4 -7.51 11.28 43.40
N HIS A 5 -8.29 11.77 44.36
CA HIS A 5 -8.16 13.08 44.97
C HIS A 5 -6.82 13.21 45.72
N GLY A 6 -6.06 14.27 45.44
CA GLY A 6 -4.94 14.73 46.25
C GLY A 6 -4.97 16.25 46.35
N HIS A 7 -5.59 16.75 47.42
CA HIS A 7 -5.68 18.16 47.80
C HIS A 7 -4.39 18.63 48.49
N GLY A 8 -3.91 19.81 48.12
CA GLY A 8 -3.39 20.88 48.99
C GLY A 8 -2.16 20.62 49.88
N HIS A 9 -1.12 21.44 49.71
CA HIS A 9 -0.58 22.37 50.72
C HIS A 9 0.61 23.11 50.08
N SER A 10 0.45 24.39 49.75
CA SER A 10 0.89 25.54 50.54
C SER A 10 2.41 25.64 50.65
N GLY A 11 2.95 26.72 50.09
CA GLY A 11 4.33 27.14 50.30
C GLY A 11 4.63 27.39 51.78
N VAL A 12 5.89 27.20 52.13
CA VAL A 12 6.54 27.83 53.27
C VAL A 12 7.96 28.17 52.84
N ASP A 13 8.24 29.47 52.91
CA ASP A 13 9.56 30.08 52.84
C ASP A 13 10.57 29.38 53.75
N VAL A 14 11.71 28.97 53.18
CA VAL A 14 12.88 28.61 53.99
C VAL A 14 13.63 29.90 54.30
N ALA A 15 13.10 30.63 55.29
CA ALA A 15 13.82 31.69 55.96
C ALA A 15 14.84 31.09 56.96
N GLU A 16 15.96 31.78 57.07
CA GLU A 16 17.10 31.49 57.93
C GLU A 16 16.75 31.04 59.35
N HIS A 17 17.53 30.08 59.84
CA HIS A 17 17.96 30.06 61.24
C HIS A 17 19.49 29.99 61.33
N GLY A 18 20.08 31.17 61.50
CA GLY A 18 21.39 31.29 62.12
C GLY A 18 21.34 30.68 63.53
N GLY A 19 22.18 29.69 63.76
CA GLY A 19 22.44 29.10 65.07
C GLY A 19 23.94 28.98 65.24
N ALA A 20 24.57 30.03 65.78
CA ALA A 20 25.93 29.98 66.27
C ALA A 20 26.03 28.90 67.36
N VAL A 21 26.53 27.72 67.01
CA VAL A 21 26.84 26.66 67.97
C VAL A 21 28.14 27.06 68.66
N ARG A 22 27.95 27.66 69.84
CA ARG A 22 28.97 27.97 70.82
C ARG A 22 29.81 26.74 71.13
N ALA A 23 31.12 26.97 71.25
CA ALA A 23 32.06 26.05 71.87
C ALA A 23 31.54 25.60 73.25
N GLY A 24 31.24 24.31 73.35
CA GLY A 24 30.97 23.59 74.59
C GLY A 24 31.58 22.21 74.43
N ALA A 25 32.71 21.99 75.10
CA ALA A 25 33.40 20.71 75.14
C ALA A 25 32.68 19.79 76.13
N ASP A 26 31.81 18.91 75.63
CA ASP A 26 31.28 17.78 76.37
C ASP A 26 32.04 16.51 75.95
N PRO A 27 32.73 15.78 76.86
CA PRO A 27 33.63 14.71 76.45
C PRO A 27 32.97 13.38 76.06
N HIS A 28 31.71 13.08 76.42
CA HIS A 28 31.11 11.79 76.09
C HIS A 28 29.61 11.92 75.79
N GLY A 29 29.23 12.04 74.52
CA GLY A 29 27.81 11.99 74.15
C GLY A 29 27.42 12.71 72.87
N ALA A 30 28.26 12.70 71.84
CA ALA A 30 27.80 12.96 70.48
C ALA A 30 27.98 11.66 69.70
N THR A 31 26.99 11.32 68.87
CA THR A 31 27.08 10.38 67.75
C THR A 31 28.09 10.91 66.70
N GLY A 32 29.29 11.28 67.14
CA GLY A 32 30.42 11.71 66.35
C GLY A 32 31.32 10.51 66.17
N LEU A 33 31.66 10.22 64.92
CA LEU A 33 32.45 9.07 64.51
C LEU A 33 33.61 8.85 65.49
N LEU A 34 33.65 7.66 66.09
CA LEU A 34 34.82 7.23 66.84
C LEU A 34 36.02 7.34 65.90
N SER A 35 37.00 8.14 66.27
CA SER A 35 38.29 8.15 65.59
C SER A 35 39.16 7.04 66.18
N PRO A 36 40.10 6.47 65.41
CA PRO A 36 41.06 5.50 65.95
C PRO A 36 41.77 6.02 67.21
N ALA A 37 42.11 7.31 67.23
CA ALA A 37 42.73 7.97 68.38
C ALA A 37 41.78 8.11 69.60
N ALA A 38 40.47 8.26 69.38
CA ALA A 38 39.49 8.30 70.45
C ALA A 38 39.32 6.93 71.12
N VAL A 39 39.38 5.84 70.36
CA VAL A 39 39.36 4.46 70.89
C VAL A 39 40.61 4.19 71.72
N ARG A 40 41.78 4.63 71.24
CA ARG A 40 43.06 4.46 71.95
C ARG A 40 43.13 5.23 73.28
N ASN A 41 42.50 6.40 73.37
CA ASN A 41 42.53 7.25 74.56
C ASN A 41 41.36 6.98 75.54
N GLN A 42 40.52 5.97 75.26
CA GLN A 42 39.35 5.68 76.07
C GLN A 42 39.75 5.01 77.40
N VAL A 43 39.31 5.59 78.52
CA VAL A 43 39.53 5.02 79.87
C VAL A 43 38.25 4.36 80.37
N PHE A 44 38.33 3.09 80.73
CA PHE A 44 37.23 2.34 81.34
C PHE A 44 37.38 2.33 82.87
N THR A 45 36.25 2.42 83.58
CA THR A 45 36.22 2.32 85.04
C THR A 45 36.19 0.86 85.49
N VAL A 46 37.07 0.48 86.42
CA VAL A 46 37.14 -0.90 86.94
C VAL A 46 36.13 -1.12 88.06
N VAL A 47 35.23 -2.10 87.91
CA VAL A 47 34.21 -2.44 88.92
C VAL A 47 34.70 -3.60 89.79
N ARG A 48 34.81 -3.37 91.11
CA ARG A 48 35.48 -4.30 92.06
C ARG A 48 34.60 -5.44 92.61
N LEU A 49 33.30 -5.45 92.35
CA LEU A 49 32.33 -6.35 93.01
C LEU A 49 31.52 -7.27 92.06
N ARG A 50 31.85 -7.35 90.77
CA ARG A 50 31.20 -8.26 89.81
C ARG A 50 32.20 -8.87 88.85
N GLU A 51 31.85 -10.02 88.26
CA GLU A 51 32.60 -10.66 87.17
C GLU A 51 32.92 -9.60 86.10
N GLY A 52 34.21 -9.28 85.98
CA GLY A 52 34.73 -8.24 85.10
C GLY A 52 35.38 -8.84 83.86
N TYR A 53 35.42 -8.07 82.79
CA TYR A 53 36.23 -8.40 81.62
C TYR A 53 37.71 -8.40 81.99
N ASP A 54 38.50 -9.30 81.40
CA ASP A 54 39.96 -9.28 81.54
C ASP A 54 40.51 -8.04 80.84
N LEU A 55 41.23 -7.20 81.59
CA LEU A 55 41.85 -5.98 81.08
C LEU A 55 42.79 -6.26 79.90
N ALA A 56 43.53 -7.37 79.93
CA ALA A 56 44.45 -7.73 78.86
C ALA A 56 43.71 -8.16 77.58
N GLU A 57 42.52 -8.75 77.73
CA GLU A 57 41.66 -9.12 76.61
C GLU A 57 40.97 -7.90 75.99
N VAL A 58 40.47 -6.99 76.83
CA VAL A 58 39.87 -5.72 76.40
C VAL A 58 40.89 -4.86 75.65
N ASP A 59 42.11 -4.72 76.16
CA ASP A 59 43.17 -3.97 75.49
C ASP A 59 43.53 -4.56 74.12
N ARG A 60 43.59 -5.90 74.02
CA ARG A 60 43.83 -6.59 72.74
C ARG A 60 42.69 -6.34 71.75
N PHE A 61 41.44 -6.39 72.21
CA PHE A 61 40.26 -6.13 71.38
C PHE A 61 40.22 -4.68 70.90
N LEU A 62 40.50 -3.71 71.76
CA LEU A 62 40.56 -2.28 71.39
C LEU A 62 41.65 -2.01 70.34
N GLY A 63 42.79 -2.69 70.39
CA GLY A 63 43.82 -2.61 69.35
C GLY A 63 43.35 -3.16 67.98
N GLN A 64 42.54 -4.22 67.98
CA GLN A 64 41.92 -4.74 66.76
C GLN A 64 40.86 -3.77 66.20
N VAL A 65 40.06 -3.16 67.08
CA VAL A 65 39.08 -2.13 66.72
C VAL A 65 39.78 -0.90 66.13
N GLU A 66 40.86 -0.41 66.74
CA GLU A 66 41.65 0.73 66.23
C GLU A 66 42.19 0.46 64.82
N THR A 67 42.76 -0.73 64.61
CA THR A 67 43.31 -1.15 63.32
C THR A 67 42.23 -1.23 62.25
N THR A 68 41.10 -1.85 62.59
CA THR A 68 39.95 -2.01 61.67
C THR A 68 39.33 -0.66 61.34
N LEU A 69 39.15 0.21 62.34
CA LEU A 69 38.59 1.55 62.17
C LEU A 69 39.47 2.44 61.30
N SER A 70 40.80 2.37 61.47
CA SER A 70 41.75 3.10 60.61
C SER A 70 41.65 2.66 59.15
N ARG A 71 41.53 1.35 58.93
CA ARG A 71 41.34 0.78 57.59
C ARG A 71 40.01 1.21 56.99
N VAL A 72 38.91 1.05 57.73
CA VAL A 72 37.55 1.40 57.24
C VAL A 72 37.44 2.89 56.93
N LEU A 73 38.04 3.78 57.72
CA LEU A 73 38.04 5.21 57.42
C LEU A 73 38.81 5.52 56.14
N ARG A 74 40.00 4.91 55.95
CA ARG A 74 40.77 5.06 54.71
C ARG A 74 40.03 4.52 53.49
N ASP A 75 39.44 3.34 53.61
CA ASP A 75 38.66 2.71 52.54
C ASP A 75 37.41 3.56 52.22
N ASN A 76 36.76 4.15 53.23
CA ASN A 76 35.65 5.09 53.02
C ASN A 76 36.10 6.39 52.35
N GLU A 77 37.24 6.96 52.72
CA GLU A 77 37.80 8.14 52.06
C GLU A 77 38.13 7.84 50.59
N GLU A 78 38.71 6.68 50.30
CA GLU A 78 39.00 6.26 48.93
C GLU A 78 37.71 6.04 48.13
N LEU A 79 36.70 5.38 48.71
CA LEU A 79 35.40 5.18 48.06
C LEU A 79 34.70 6.51 47.81
N ARG A 80 34.75 7.46 48.75
CA ARG A 80 34.22 8.81 48.58
C ARG A 80 34.95 9.55 47.48
N ALA A 81 36.28 9.50 47.44
CA ALA A 81 37.06 10.12 46.36
C ALA A 81 36.71 9.53 44.97
N ARG A 82 36.49 8.21 44.88
CA ARG A 82 36.04 7.55 43.65
C ARG A 82 34.61 7.96 43.28
N GLN A 83 33.72 8.09 44.25
CA GLN A 83 32.36 8.59 44.03
C GLN A 83 32.40 10.03 43.54
N ASP A 84 33.13 10.91 44.20
CA ASP A 84 33.29 12.31 43.79
C ASP A 84 33.86 12.40 42.37
N GLN A 85 34.82 11.54 42.00
CA GLN A 85 35.37 11.48 40.65
C GLN A 85 34.35 10.98 39.61
N ALA A 86 33.57 9.94 39.94
CA ALA A 86 32.52 9.43 39.06
C ALA A 86 31.37 10.44 38.89
N GLU A 87 30.98 11.09 39.98
CA GLU A 87 30.00 12.18 39.99
C GLU A 87 30.51 13.37 39.20
N GLN A 88 31.79 13.77 39.32
CA GLN A 88 32.37 14.81 38.47
C GLN A 88 32.38 14.43 36.99
N ASN A 89 32.64 13.17 36.64
CA ASN A 89 32.58 12.71 35.25
C ASN A 89 31.15 12.75 34.69
N ILE A 90 30.17 12.31 35.49
CA ILE A 90 28.75 12.39 35.16
C ILE A 90 28.32 13.84 35.07
N GLN A 91 28.66 14.68 36.05
CA GLN A 91 28.35 16.10 36.09
C GLN A 91 28.97 16.82 34.90
N ARG A 92 30.18 16.45 34.47
CA ARG A 92 30.82 17.00 33.26
C ARG A 92 30.10 16.58 31.98
N ALA A 93 29.62 15.34 31.91
CA ALA A 93 28.77 14.88 30.82
C ALA A 93 27.37 15.55 30.82
N VAL A 94 26.84 15.88 32.00
CA VAL A 94 25.55 16.56 32.21
C VAL A 94 25.66 18.09 32.09
N MET A 95 26.84 18.69 32.29
CA MET A 95 27.12 20.12 32.10
C MET A 95 27.59 20.45 30.67
N SER A 96 27.86 19.43 29.84
CA SER A 96 27.72 19.51 28.37
C SER A 96 26.53 18.65 27.87
N PRO A 97 25.29 18.92 28.37
CA PRO A 97 24.12 18.18 27.94
C PRO A 97 23.74 18.56 26.50
N GLY A 98 24.14 19.75 26.04
CA GLY A 98 23.93 20.21 24.67
C GLY A 98 24.61 19.28 23.66
N ASP A 99 25.89 18.98 23.84
CA ASP A 99 26.62 18.14 22.88
C ASP A 99 26.15 16.68 22.91
N SER A 100 25.80 16.15 24.09
CA SER A 100 25.26 14.79 24.20
C SER A 100 23.82 14.68 23.70
N ALA A 101 22.96 15.65 23.98
CA ALA A 101 21.60 15.68 23.45
C ALA A 101 21.59 15.84 21.94
N VAL A 102 22.45 16.69 21.36
CA VAL A 102 22.59 16.87 19.92
C VAL A 102 23.00 15.56 19.24
N ARG A 103 24.01 14.84 19.77
CA ARG A 103 24.41 13.53 19.23
C ARG A 103 23.30 12.47 19.31
N ILE A 104 22.54 12.44 20.40
CA ILE A 104 21.42 11.50 20.54
C ILE A 104 20.30 11.82 19.56
N VAL A 105 20.00 13.11 19.35
CA VAL A 105 19.02 13.55 18.35
C VAL A 105 19.50 13.21 16.93
N GLU A 106 20.77 13.41 16.63
CA GLU A 106 21.37 13.06 15.32
C GLU A 106 21.27 11.56 15.03
N ILE A 107 21.64 10.71 16.00
CA ILE A 107 21.50 9.25 15.87
C ILE A 107 20.03 8.83 15.71
N ALA A 108 19.11 9.48 16.43
CA ALA A 108 17.69 9.20 16.31
C ALA A 108 17.12 9.64 14.96
N GLN A 109 17.56 10.79 14.42
CA GLN A 109 17.19 11.28 13.09
C GLN A 109 17.71 10.36 12.01
N GLU A 110 18.99 9.97 12.06
CA GLU A 110 19.58 9.04 11.10
C GLU A 110 18.88 7.67 11.12
N ALA A 111 18.52 7.18 12.31
CA ALA A 111 17.75 5.95 12.45
C ALA A 111 16.34 6.09 11.83
N ALA A 112 15.67 7.22 12.04
CA ALA A 112 14.37 7.51 11.43
C ALA A 112 14.48 7.56 9.90
N ASP A 113 15.46 8.29 9.36
CA ASP A 113 15.69 8.42 7.92
C ASP A 113 15.98 7.06 7.28
N ARG A 114 16.79 6.21 7.93
CA ARG A 114 17.02 4.83 7.48
C ARG A 114 15.73 4.02 7.41
N THR A 115 14.86 4.10 8.42
CA THR A 115 13.58 3.39 8.39
C THR A 115 12.64 3.92 7.31
N MET A 116 12.64 5.24 7.07
CA MET A 116 11.83 5.83 5.99
C MET A 116 12.33 5.39 4.62
N ALA A 117 13.65 5.35 4.40
CA ALA A 117 14.23 4.89 3.16
C ALA A 117 13.88 3.42 2.87
N MET A 118 13.98 2.54 3.88
CA MET A 118 13.58 1.14 3.74
C MET A 118 12.08 0.98 3.44
N ALA A 119 11.22 1.73 4.14
CA ALA A 119 9.78 1.69 3.90
C ALA A 119 9.41 2.22 2.51
N GLN A 120 10.10 3.25 2.02
CA GLN A 120 9.93 3.78 0.66
C GLN A 120 10.36 2.77 -0.39
N GLU A 121 11.53 2.13 -0.22
CA GLU A 121 12.01 1.09 -1.13
C GLU A 121 11.03 -0.10 -1.19
N GLU A 122 10.54 -0.56 -0.03
CA GLU A 122 9.56 -1.63 0.03
C GLU A 122 8.22 -1.24 -0.64
N ALA A 123 7.74 -0.02 -0.39
CA ALA A 123 6.54 0.50 -1.04
C ALA A 123 6.72 0.57 -2.57
N HIS A 124 7.86 1.07 -3.05
CA HIS A 124 8.18 1.10 -4.48
C HIS A 124 8.29 -0.31 -5.07
N ALA A 125 8.86 -1.27 -4.34
CA ALA A 125 8.92 -2.66 -4.78
C ALA A 125 7.54 -3.31 -4.88
N ILE A 126 6.62 -3.01 -3.95
CA ILE A 126 5.23 -3.47 -4.00
C ILE A 126 4.52 -2.86 -5.21
N LEU A 127 4.67 -1.56 -5.44
CA LEU A 127 4.06 -0.88 -6.59
C LEU A 127 4.58 -1.45 -7.92
N ALA A 128 5.88 -1.67 -8.05
CA ALA A 128 6.47 -2.26 -9.25
C ALA A 128 5.92 -3.66 -9.53
N ARG A 129 5.82 -4.52 -8.51
CA ARG A 129 5.21 -5.86 -8.64
C ARG A 129 3.73 -5.79 -9.00
N ALA A 130 2.98 -4.85 -8.42
CA ALA A 130 1.57 -4.67 -8.71
C ALA A 130 1.35 -4.18 -10.16
N GLN A 131 2.20 -3.27 -10.63
CA GLN A 131 2.19 -2.80 -12.02
C GLN A 131 2.52 -3.93 -13.00
N GLU A 132 3.59 -4.70 -12.76
CA GLU A 132 3.95 -5.85 -13.59
C GLU A 132 2.82 -6.89 -13.65
N GLN A 133 2.18 -7.18 -12.52
CA GLN A 133 1.02 -8.08 -12.47
C GLN A 133 -0.18 -7.52 -13.23
N ALA A 134 -0.47 -6.22 -13.12
CA ALA A 134 -1.54 -5.58 -13.86
C ALA A 134 -1.29 -5.62 -15.37
N GLU A 135 -0.07 -5.31 -15.80
CA GLU A 135 0.34 -5.36 -17.21
C GLU A 135 0.28 -6.78 -17.77
N ALA A 136 0.66 -7.79 -16.98
CA ALA A 136 0.55 -9.19 -17.39
C ALA A 136 -0.91 -9.62 -17.60
N VAL A 137 -1.79 -9.24 -16.67
CA VAL A 137 -3.24 -9.53 -16.77
C VAL A 137 -3.86 -8.77 -17.94
N GLU A 138 -3.48 -7.51 -18.16
CA GLU A 138 -3.96 -6.73 -19.29
C GLU A 138 -3.51 -7.34 -20.63
N SER A 139 -2.24 -7.67 -20.77
CA SER A 139 -1.68 -8.30 -21.98
C SER A 139 -2.38 -9.63 -22.29
N ASP A 140 -2.61 -10.46 -21.28
CA ASP A 140 -3.35 -11.72 -21.41
C ASP A 140 -4.83 -11.48 -21.79
N ALA A 141 -5.51 -10.56 -21.12
CA ALA A 141 -6.90 -10.20 -21.46
C ALA A 141 -7.03 -9.66 -22.89
N LEU A 142 -6.12 -8.77 -23.31
CA LEU A 142 -6.06 -8.24 -24.67
C LEU A 142 -5.75 -9.34 -25.69
N GLY A 143 -4.83 -10.25 -25.38
CA GLY A 143 -4.53 -11.42 -26.21
C GLY A 143 -5.75 -12.31 -26.43
N ARG A 144 -6.46 -12.65 -25.36
CA ARG A 144 -7.70 -13.44 -25.43
C ARG A 144 -8.80 -12.71 -26.21
N ALA A 145 -8.97 -11.40 -25.98
CA ALA A 145 -9.94 -10.59 -26.72
C ALA A 145 -9.62 -10.55 -28.21
N ALA A 146 -8.35 -10.41 -28.59
CA ALA A 146 -7.92 -10.41 -29.99
C ALA A 146 -8.20 -11.77 -30.67
N LEU A 147 -7.96 -12.88 -29.97
CA LEU A 147 -8.27 -14.21 -30.47
C LEU A 147 -9.77 -14.39 -30.70
N LEU A 148 -10.60 -14.06 -29.70
CA LEU A 148 -12.05 -14.15 -29.83
C LEU A 148 -12.58 -13.25 -30.95
N GLN A 149 -12.02 -12.04 -31.09
CA GLN A 149 -12.42 -11.12 -32.15
C GLN A 149 -12.04 -11.67 -33.53
N ARG A 150 -10.89 -12.34 -33.65
CA ARG A 150 -10.48 -13.00 -34.89
C ARG A 150 -11.42 -14.16 -35.23
N GLU A 151 -11.71 -15.03 -34.27
CA GLU A 151 -12.64 -16.16 -34.44
C GLU A 151 -14.07 -15.68 -34.80
N ALA A 152 -14.55 -14.61 -34.17
CA ALA A 152 -15.84 -14.00 -34.49
C ALA A 152 -15.87 -13.44 -35.93
N ARG A 153 -14.76 -12.84 -36.39
CA ARG A 153 -14.65 -12.35 -37.77
C ARG A 153 -14.56 -13.49 -38.78
N GLU A 154 -13.76 -14.52 -38.49
CA GLU A 154 -13.61 -15.70 -39.34
C GLU A 154 -14.95 -16.44 -39.47
N SER A 155 -15.64 -16.71 -38.35
CA SER A 155 -16.98 -17.33 -38.39
C SER A 155 -18.02 -16.47 -39.12
N HIS A 156 -17.98 -15.14 -39.01
CA HIS A 156 -18.84 -14.27 -39.82
C HIS A 156 -18.54 -14.37 -41.32
N ARG A 157 -17.24 -14.44 -41.69
CA ARG A 157 -16.83 -14.66 -43.07
C ARG A 157 -17.31 -16.02 -43.59
N ASP A 158 -17.14 -17.09 -42.81
CA ASP A 158 -17.62 -18.43 -43.17
C ASP A 158 -19.14 -18.44 -43.41
N VAL A 159 -19.92 -17.71 -42.60
CA VAL A 159 -21.37 -17.58 -42.79
C VAL A 159 -21.69 -16.85 -44.10
N LEU A 160 -20.98 -15.77 -44.40
CA LEU A 160 -21.15 -15.05 -45.67
C LEU A 160 -20.77 -15.92 -46.86
N GLU A 161 -19.66 -16.65 -46.78
CA GLU A 161 -19.19 -17.56 -47.83
C GLU A 161 -20.22 -18.67 -48.10
N ARG A 162 -20.73 -19.34 -47.05
CA ARG A 162 -21.82 -20.32 -47.18
C ARG A 162 -23.09 -19.72 -47.79
N ARG A 163 -23.41 -18.46 -47.47
CA ARG A 163 -24.58 -17.78 -48.04
C ARG A 163 -24.38 -17.48 -49.52
N VAL A 164 -23.19 -17.06 -49.92
CA VAL A 164 -22.82 -16.82 -51.33
C VAL A 164 -22.89 -18.14 -52.11
N GLU A 165 -22.30 -19.21 -51.58
CA GLU A 165 -22.39 -20.54 -52.17
C GLU A 165 -23.84 -21.02 -52.31
N GLY A 166 -24.66 -20.80 -51.28
CA GLY A 166 -26.10 -21.09 -51.34
C GLY A 166 -26.85 -20.28 -52.39
N LEU A 167 -26.52 -18.99 -52.55
CA LEU A 167 -27.10 -18.15 -53.61
C LEU A 167 -26.69 -18.64 -55.00
N HIS A 168 -25.42 -19.02 -55.19
CA HIS A 168 -24.97 -19.59 -56.46
C HIS A 168 -25.67 -20.92 -56.78
N ALA A 169 -25.83 -21.79 -55.80
CA ALA A 169 -26.58 -23.04 -55.98
C ALA A 169 -28.05 -22.78 -56.32
N PHE A 170 -28.69 -21.81 -55.66
CA PHE A 170 -30.07 -21.41 -55.97
C PHE A 170 -30.22 -20.86 -57.39
N VAL A 171 -29.29 -20.02 -57.84
CA VAL A 171 -29.29 -19.50 -59.21
C VAL A 171 -29.08 -20.63 -60.23
N ALA A 172 -28.19 -21.59 -59.94
CA ALA A 172 -27.97 -22.75 -60.79
C ALA A 172 -29.22 -23.64 -60.89
N ASP A 173 -29.90 -23.89 -59.76
CA ASP A 173 -31.15 -24.66 -59.70
C ASP A 173 -32.30 -23.96 -60.45
N LEU A 174 -32.47 -22.64 -60.25
CA LEU A 174 -33.45 -21.85 -60.99
C LEU A 174 -33.18 -21.91 -62.49
N GLY A 175 -31.92 -21.81 -62.91
CA GLY A 175 -31.52 -21.94 -64.31
C GLY A 175 -31.85 -23.32 -64.89
N ALA A 176 -31.57 -24.39 -64.15
CA ALA A 176 -31.89 -25.76 -64.56
C ALA A 176 -33.40 -25.98 -64.67
N ARG A 177 -34.18 -25.48 -63.69
CA ARG A 177 -35.64 -25.58 -63.68
C ARG A 177 -36.29 -24.80 -64.82
N LEU A 178 -35.82 -23.58 -65.09
CA LEU A 178 -36.28 -22.80 -66.23
C LEU A 178 -35.96 -23.51 -67.54
N ARG A 179 -34.76 -24.09 -67.66
CA ARG A 179 -34.37 -24.88 -68.83
C ARG A 179 -35.28 -26.10 -69.01
N GLU A 180 -35.53 -26.87 -67.95
CA GLU A 180 -36.43 -28.02 -67.99
C GLU A 180 -37.85 -27.64 -68.44
N ILE A 181 -38.39 -26.53 -67.90
CA ILE A 181 -39.70 -26.01 -68.31
C ILE A 181 -39.69 -25.65 -69.80
N VAL A 182 -38.69 -24.88 -70.25
CA VAL A 182 -38.58 -24.47 -71.65
C VAL A 182 -38.42 -25.68 -72.57
N ASP A 183 -37.58 -26.65 -72.21
CA ASP A 183 -37.37 -27.88 -72.98
C ASP A 183 -38.65 -28.73 -73.06
N THR A 184 -39.43 -28.77 -71.96
CA THR A 184 -40.73 -29.44 -71.92
C THR A 184 -41.75 -28.76 -72.83
N GLU A 185 -41.84 -27.42 -72.78
CA GLU A 185 -42.75 -26.66 -73.64
C GLU A 185 -42.35 -26.74 -75.12
N ILE A 186 -41.06 -26.67 -75.43
CA ILE A 186 -40.56 -26.87 -76.80
C ILE A 186 -40.87 -28.29 -77.28
N GLY A 187 -40.65 -29.32 -76.46
CA GLY A 187 -40.99 -30.70 -76.80
C GLY A 187 -42.48 -30.89 -77.07
N ARG A 188 -43.34 -30.25 -76.26
CA ARG A 188 -44.79 -30.24 -76.47
C ARG A 188 -45.17 -29.56 -77.79
N LEU A 189 -44.58 -28.39 -78.08
CA LEU A 189 -44.83 -27.68 -79.33
C LEU A 189 -44.35 -28.48 -80.54
N HIS A 190 -43.18 -29.12 -80.46
CA HIS A 190 -42.69 -30.03 -81.51
C HIS A 190 -43.66 -31.20 -81.72
N GLY A 191 -44.17 -31.83 -80.67
CA GLY A 191 -45.18 -32.89 -80.80
C GLY A 191 -46.46 -32.42 -81.48
N LEU A 192 -46.95 -31.22 -81.13
CA LEU A 192 -48.09 -30.60 -81.82
C LEU A 192 -47.78 -30.29 -83.29
N LEU A 193 -46.54 -29.95 -83.62
CA LEU A 193 -46.10 -29.69 -84.99
C LEU A 193 -46.01 -30.98 -85.83
N ASP A 194 -45.61 -32.10 -85.23
CA ASP A 194 -45.58 -33.42 -85.87
C ASP A 194 -47.00 -34.02 -86.07
N GLU A 195 -47.96 -33.62 -85.23
CA GLU A 195 -49.39 -33.95 -85.40
C GLU A 195 -50.06 -33.14 -86.53
N LEU A 196 -49.42 -32.09 -87.05
CA LEU A 196 -49.88 -31.46 -88.28
C LEU A 196 -49.47 -32.31 -89.50
N PRO A 197 -50.43 -32.75 -90.33
CA PRO A 197 -50.10 -33.49 -91.56
C PRO A 197 -49.44 -32.56 -92.60
N ASP A 198 -48.45 -33.09 -93.33
CA ASP A 198 -47.57 -32.38 -94.27
C ASP A 198 -48.27 -31.34 -95.18
N PRO A 199 -47.74 -30.11 -95.30
CA PRO A 199 -48.24 -29.11 -96.22
C PRO A 199 -47.67 -29.30 -97.64
N CYS A 200 -48.12 -30.33 -98.36
CA CYS A 200 -48.05 -30.30 -99.83
C CYS A 200 -49.33 -29.68 -100.40
N GLY A 201 -49.36 -28.34 -100.44
CA GLY A 201 -50.37 -27.57 -101.17
C GLY A 201 -50.43 -26.07 -100.80
N ALA A 202 -49.43 -25.28 -101.17
CA ALA A 202 -49.42 -23.80 -101.01
C ALA A 202 -50.39 -23.10 -102.00
N PRO A 203 -50.85 -21.83 -101.77
CA PRO A 203 -50.09 -20.63 -102.18
C PRO A 203 -50.24 -19.38 -101.27
N PRO A 204 -49.52 -18.26 -101.56
CA PRO A 204 -49.07 -17.25 -100.58
C PRO A 204 -49.88 -15.94 -100.61
N ILE A 205 -50.23 -15.34 -99.47
CA ILE A 205 -50.88 -14.01 -99.45
C ILE A 205 -50.48 -13.18 -98.20
N LEU A 206 -49.87 -12.02 -98.49
CA LEU A 206 -49.81 -10.74 -97.77
C LEU A 206 -48.90 -10.54 -96.55
N ALA A 207 -47.73 -9.99 -96.86
CA ALA A 207 -47.19 -8.85 -96.13
C ALA A 207 -48.20 -7.68 -96.13
N GLN A 208 -48.73 -7.29 -94.97
CA GLN A 208 -49.15 -5.91 -94.62
C GLN A 208 -49.75 -5.89 -93.20
N HIS A 209 -49.00 -5.38 -92.23
CA HIS A 209 -49.45 -4.32 -91.33
C HIS A 209 -48.26 -3.85 -90.48
N ALA A 210 -47.67 -2.76 -90.95
CA ALA A 210 -46.80 -1.90 -90.16
C ALA A 210 -47.62 -1.09 -89.15
N ALA A 211 -46.96 -0.76 -88.04
CA ALA A 211 -47.20 0.36 -87.14
C ALA A 211 -48.53 0.41 -86.36
N ALA A 212 -48.46 -0.01 -85.09
CA ALA A 212 -49.34 0.46 -84.03
C ALA A 212 -48.51 0.65 -82.75
N ASP A 213 -47.81 1.78 -82.66
CA ASP A 213 -47.23 2.29 -81.41
C ASP A 213 -48.09 3.47 -80.92
N ALA A 214 -48.87 3.18 -79.89
CA ALA A 214 -49.59 4.08 -78.98
C ALA A 214 -49.86 3.18 -77.74
N ASP A 215 -49.72 3.55 -76.47
CA ASP A 215 -49.88 4.82 -75.77
C ASP A 215 -49.55 4.54 -74.28
N GLY A 216 -49.21 5.58 -73.50
CA GLY A 216 -49.27 5.56 -72.02
C GLY A 216 -47.92 5.60 -71.28
N ASP A 217 -47.39 6.76 -70.88
CA ASP A 217 -47.78 7.57 -69.69
C ASP A 217 -46.89 7.29 -68.46
N ARG A 218 -45.86 8.13 -68.24
CA ARG A 218 -45.68 9.03 -67.07
C ARG A 218 -44.25 9.58 -66.93
N ASP A 219 -44.14 10.83 -67.34
CA ASP A 219 -43.54 12.01 -66.70
C ASP A 219 -42.53 11.90 -65.53
N GLY A 220 -41.55 12.82 -65.61
CA GLY A 220 -41.01 13.57 -64.46
C GLY A 220 -39.64 13.08 -63.98
N ASP A 221 -38.54 13.48 -64.60
CA ASP A 221 -37.86 14.78 -64.46
C ASP A 221 -37.18 15.02 -63.09
N THR A 222 -35.98 15.61 -63.20
CA THR A 222 -35.21 16.32 -62.17
C THR A 222 -34.51 15.53 -61.04
N ALA A 223 -33.23 15.24 -61.24
CA ALA A 223 -32.06 15.92 -60.66
C ALA A 223 -32.04 16.31 -59.14
N PRO A 224 -30.83 16.58 -58.59
CA PRO A 224 -30.33 16.12 -57.29
C PRO A 224 -30.74 17.01 -56.12
N LEU A 225 -30.42 16.68 -54.86
CA LEU A 225 -30.06 17.66 -53.82
C LEU A 225 -29.55 17.02 -52.52
N MET A 226 -28.56 17.70 -51.95
CA MET A 226 -28.00 17.55 -50.61
C MET A 226 -28.96 18.09 -49.52
N SER A 227 -28.65 17.71 -48.27
CA SER A 227 -28.88 18.44 -47.01
C SER A 227 -30.12 18.12 -46.17
N GLY A 228 -29.90 17.35 -45.08
CA GLY A 228 -30.02 17.79 -43.69
C GLY A 228 -31.39 18.14 -43.09
N LEU A 229 -31.80 17.35 -42.08
CA LEU A 229 -32.62 17.73 -40.90
C LEU A 229 -32.32 16.65 -39.82
N ALA A 230 -31.68 16.87 -38.67
CA ALA A 230 -31.95 17.73 -37.51
C ALA A 230 -33.17 17.32 -36.66
N GLY A 231 -32.93 16.78 -35.45
CA GLY A 231 -33.76 17.02 -34.25
C GLY A 231 -34.21 15.82 -33.39
N GLY A 232 -33.79 15.77 -32.12
CA GLY A 232 -34.54 15.21 -30.97
C GLY A 232 -33.96 13.96 -30.27
N GLU A 233 -33.15 14.13 -29.20
CA GLU A 233 -33.45 13.76 -27.78
C GLU A 233 -33.47 12.24 -27.48
N GLN A 234 -32.68 11.65 -26.59
CA GLN A 234 -32.60 11.78 -25.12
C GLN A 234 -31.25 11.17 -24.63
N SER A 235 -30.40 11.85 -23.86
CA SER A 235 -30.35 12.00 -22.38
C SER A 235 -29.84 10.76 -21.58
N HIS A 236 -28.56 10.83 -21.13
CA HIS A 236 -27.85 10.26 -19.94
C HIS A 236 -28.05 8.79 -19.47
N PRO A 237 -27.09 8.13 -18.76
CA PRO A 237 -26.06 8.62 -17.80
C PRO A 237 -24.63 8.15 -18.16
N GLY A 238 -23.49 8.53 -17.55
CA GLY A 238 -23.09 9.05 -16.25
C GLY A 238 -21.80 8.31 -15.81
N THR A 239 -20.97 8.94 -14.98
CA THR A 239 -19.75 8.42 -14.30
C THR A 239 -18.44 8.54 -15.12
N ASN A 240 -17.63 9.58 -14.87
CA ASN A 240 -16.58 9.74 -13.84
C ASN A 240 -15.25 9.03 -14.18
N GLY A 241 -14.24 9.84 -14.49
CA GLY A 241 -12.83 9.41 -14.60
C GLY A 241 -11.91 10.62 -14.50
N ARG A 242 -12.07 11.39 -13.42
CA ARG A 242 -11.24 12.53 -13.04
C ARG A 242 -9.83 12.04 -12.72
N ALA A 243 -8.86 12.67 -13.35
CA ALA A 243 -7.45 12.63 -13.02
C ALA A 243 -7.21 12.73 -11.51
N LEU A 244 -6.29 11.90 -10.99
CA LEU A 244 -5.43 12.14 -9.82
C LEU A 244 -4.41 11.00 -9.76
N GLY A 245 -3.14 11.37 -9.71
CA GLY A 245 -1.96 10.51 -9.64
C GLY A 245 -0.73 11.28 -10.07
#